data_AF-A0A7C6LVX6-F1
#
_entry.id   AF-A0A7C6LVX6-F1
#
_cell.length_a   1.000
_cell.length_b   1.000
_cell.length_c   1.000
_cell.angle_alpha   90.00
_cell.angle_beta   90.00
_cell.angle_gamma   90.00
#
_symmetry.space_group_name_H-M   'P 1'
#
loop_
_entity.id
_entity.type
_entity.pdbx_description
1 polymer ?
#
loop_
_entity_poly.entity_id
_entity_poly.type
_entity_poly.pdbx_seq_one_letter_code
_entity_poly.pdbx_strand_id
1 'polypeptide(L)'
;MMPLKVFNGLNIVGTFRCGGDTKFAMYMEIGSVWLVGVPLVFFGALYLALPVYYVVLLAHMEEIAKGAFCRWRFYSKKWLNNLVHDL
;
A
#
# COMPACT_ATOMS: atom_id res chain seq x y z
N MET A 1 13.37 -0.02 7.40
CA MET A 1 12.47 -0.42 6.30
C MET A 1 11.56 -1.60 6.65
N MET A 2 12.09 -2.71 7.16
CA MET A 2 11.29 -3.89 7.57
C MET A 2 10.00 -3.58 8.39
N PRO A 3 10.00 -2.64 9.36
CA PRO A 3 8.80 -2.39 10.17
C PRO A 3 7.61 -1.83 9.37
N LEU A 4 7.87 -0.99 8.36
CA LEU A 4 6.82 -0.41 7.52
C LEU A 4 6.19 -1.46 6.61
N LYS A 5 7.00 -2.33 6.02
CA LYS A 5 6.49 -3.48 5.25
C LYS A 5 5.59 -4.38 6.09
N VAL A 6 6.04 -4.71 7.29
CA VAL A 6 5.27 -5.55 8.21
C VAL A 6 3.98 -4.84 8.62
N PHE A 7 4.03 -3.54 8.96
CA PHE A 7 2.83 -2.76 9.29
C PHE A 7 1.82 -2.73 8.14
N ASN A 8 2.27 -2.48 6.91
CA ASN A 8 1.40 -2.47 5.74
C ASN A 8 0.80 -3.86 5.48
N GLY A 9 1.62 -4.91 5.56
CA GLY A 9 1.17 -6.29 5.41
C GLY A 9 0.13 -6.68 6.45
N LEU A 10 0.33 -6.31 7.72
CA LEU A 10 -0.62 -6.57 8.80
C LEU A 10 -1.95 -5.84 8.60
N ASN A 11 -1.94 -4.58 8.16
CA ASN A 11 -3.18 -3.84 7.90
C ASN A 11 -3.92 -4.36 6.67
N ILE A 12 -3.21 -4.61 5.56
CA ILE A 12 -3.83 -5.03 4.31
C ILE A 12 -4.29 -6.48 4.40
N VAL A 13 -3.39 -7.40 4.75
CA VAL A 13 -3.66 -8.84 4.75
C VAL A 13 -4.36 -9.27 6.04
N GLY A 14 -3.99 -8.68 7.19
CA GLY A 14 -4.63 -9.00 8.46
C GLY A 14 -5.95 -8.26 8.63
N THR A 15 -5.92 -6.94 8.76
CA THR A 15 -7.11 -6.16 9.13
C THR A 15 -8.16 -6.08 8.02
N PHE A 16 -7.79 -5.62 6.82
CA PHE A 16 -8.77 -5.33 5.77
C PHE A 16 -9.35 -6.59 5.13
N ARG A 17 -8.55 -7.64 4.91
CA ARG A 17 -9.07 -8.91 4.39
C ARG A 17 -9.95 -9.65 5.41
N CYS A 18 -9.56 -9.71 6.69
CA CYS A 18 -10.40 -10.35 7.71
C CYS A 18 -11.69 -9.57 8.01
N GLY A 19 -11.67 -8.24 7.87
CA GLY A 19 -12.87 -7.40 8.02
C GLY A 19 -13.88 -7.46 6.86
N GLY A 20 -13.60 -8.25 5.82
CA GLY A 20 -14.46 -8.34 4.64
C GLY A 20 -14.27 -7.21 3.61
N ASP A 21 -13.30 -6.31 3.82
CA ASP A 21 -12.96 -5.21 2.90
C ASP A 21 -11.86 -5.63 1.90
N THR A 22 -12.04 -6.80 1.29
CA THR A 22 -11.05 -7.42 0.39
C THR A 22 -10.87 -6.64 -0.90
N LYS A 23 -11.93 -5.99 -1.40
CA LYS A 23 -11.86 -5.15 -2.61
C LYS A 23 -10.91 -3.96 -2.41
N PHE A 24 -11.02 -3.28 -1.27
CA PHE A 24 -10.10 -2.19 -0.95
C PHE A 24 -8.66 -2.69 -0.83
N ALA A 25 -8.43 -3.82 -0.14
CA ALA A 25 -7.10 -4.42 -0.02
C ALA A 25 -6.49 -4.74 -1.40
N MET A 26 -7.27 -5.25 -2.34
CA MET A 26 -6.82 -5.54 -3.71
C MET A 26 -6.48 -4.26 -4.49
N TYR A 27 -7.35 -3.24 -4.45
CA TYR A 27 -7.08 -1.97 -5.12
C TYR A 27 -5.87 -1.25 -4.52
N MET A 28 -5.64 -1.36 -3.21
CA MET A 28 -4.47 -0.79 -2.57
C MET A 28 -3.18 -1.47 -3.05
N GLU A 29 -3.15 -2.81 -3.09
CA GLU A 29 -1.98 -3.55 -3.56
C GLU A 29 -1.63 -3.20 -5.00
N ILE A 30 -2.61 -3.25 -5.91
CA ILE A 30 -2.39 -2.96 -7.33
C ILE A 30 -2.09 -1.48 -7.53
N GLY A 31 -2.87 -0.59 -6.91
CA GLY A 31 -2.74 0.86 -7.06
C GLY A 31 -1.40 1.38 -6.56
N SER A 32 -0.90 0.89 -5.43
CA SER A 32 0.40 1.30 -4.89
C SER A 32 1.55 0.98 -5.86
N VAL A 33 1.59 -0.22 -6.42
CA VAL A 33 2.63 -0.64 -7.37
C VAL A 33 2.54 0.16 -8.66
N TRP A 34 1.35 0.28 -9.24
CA TRP A 34 1.19 0.87 -10.57
C TRP A 34 1.13 2.40 -10.60
N LEU A 35 0.60 3.04 -9.55
CA LEU A 35 0.48 4.51 -9.50
C LEU A 35 1.65 5.19 -8.80
N VAL A 36 2.33 4.48 -7.90
CA VAL A 36 3.43 5.04 -7.12
C VAL A 36 4.75 4.35 -7.48
N GLY A 37 4.90 3.05 -7.22
CA GLY A 37 6.17 2.35 -7.40
C GLY A 37 6.74 2.41 -8.81
N VAL A 38 6.01 1.88 -9.78
CA VAL A 38 6.45 1.76 -11.18
C VAL A 38 6.71 3.14 -11.81
N PRO A 39 5.82 4.14 -11.71
CA PRO A 39 6.09 5.46 -12.25
C PRO A 39 7.30 6.12 -11.61
N LEU A 40 7.46 6.07 -10.28
CA LEU A 40 8.61 6.69 -9.61
C LEU A 40 9.94 6.08 -10.06
N VAL A 41 10.00 4.75 -10.16
CA VAL A 41 11.20 4.03 -10.60
C VAL A 41 11.49 4.33 -12.07
N PHE A 42 10.46 4.32 -12.91
CA PHE A 42 10.59 4.63 -14.34
C PHE A 42 11.10 6.07 -14.57
N PHE A 43 10.51 7.07 -13.90
CA PHE A 43 10.98 8.45 -13.99
C PHE A 43 12.40 8.61 -13.45
N GLY A 44 12.69 8.02 -12.29
CA GLY A 44 14.02 8.11 -11.67
C GLY A 44 15.12 7.46 -12.49
N ALA A 45 14.85 6.29 -13.08
CA ALA A 45 15.83 5.53 -13.84
C ALA A 45 16.00 6.04 -15.28
N LEU A 46 14.92 6.35 -15.99
CA LEU A 46 14.98 6.66 -17.42
C LEU A 46 15.02 8.15 -17.73
N TYR A 47 14.33 8.99 -16.95
CA TYR A 47 14.23 10.41 -17.25
C TYR A 47 15.32 11.22 -16.55
N LEU A 48 15.55 10.95 -15.25
CA LEU A 48 16.59 11.63 -14.49
C LEU A 48 17.95 10.92 -14.55
N ALA A 49 18.03 9.72 -15.16
CA ALA A 49 19.23 8.88 -15.21
C ALA A 49 19.96 8.80 -13.86
N LEU A 50 19.18 8.73 -12.77
CA LEU A 50 19.74 8.76 -11.43
C LEU A 50 20.52 7.47 -11.17
N PRO A 51 21.62 7.55 -10.40
CA PRO A 51 22.30 6.36 -9.94
C PRO A 51 21.34 5.43 -9.18
N VAL A 52 21.59 4.13 -9.29
CA VAL A 52 20.72 3.05 -8.78
C VAL A 52 20.31 3.24 -7.31
N TYR A 53 21.18 3.79 -6.47
CA TYR A 53 20.87 3.99 -5.05
C TYR A 53 19.68 4.94 -4.82
N TYR A 54 19.53 6.00 -5.63
CA TYR A 54 18.38 6.89 -5.53
C TYR A 54 17.12 6.23 -6.08
N VAL A 55 17.23 5.45 -7.14
CA VAL A 55 16.10 4.71 -7.72
C VAL A 55 15.53 3.71 -6.71
N VAL A 56 16.38 3.02 -5.96
CA VAL A 56 15.96 2.13 -4.88
C VAL A 56 15.27 2.92 -3.76
N LEU A 57 15.79 4.08 -3.39
CA LEU A 57 15.15 4.98 -2.42
C LEU A 57 13.75 5.44 -2.87
N LEU A 58 13.59 5.76 -4.16
CA LEU A 58 12.30 6.12 -4.75
C LEU A 58 11.33 4.94 -4.75
N ALA A 59 11.80 3.72 -5.02
CA ALA A 59 10.96 2.52 -4.91
C ALA A 59 10.41 2.34 -3.48
N HIS A 60 11.20 2.67 -2.46
CA HIS A 60 10.75 2.59 -1.06
C HIS A 60 9.73 3.66 -0.66
N MET A 61 9.60 4.76 -1.41
CA MET A 61 8.54 5.75 -1.17
C MET A 61 7.15 5.16 -1.38
N GLU A 62 7.03 4.12 -2.22
CA GLU A 62 5.79 3.36 -2.38
C GLU A 62 5.29 2.80 -1.04
N GLU A 63 6.18 2.21 -0.23
CA GLU A 63 5.83 1.63 1.07
C GLU A 63 5.30 2.68 2.04
N ILE A 64 5.85 3.89 1.99
CA ILE A 64 5.43 5.02 2.82
C ILE A 64 4.04 5.50 2.39
N ALA A 65 3.82 5.66 1.08
CA ALA A 65 2.51 6.04 0.54
C ALA A 65 1.45 5.01 0.93
N LYS A 66 1.74 3.71 0.75
CA LYS A 66 0.86 2.59 1.11
C LYS A 66 0.50 2.62 2.60
N GLY A 67 1.48 2.90 3.46
CA GLY A 67 1.26 3.04 4.91
C GLY A 67 0.38 4.22 5.29
N ALA A 68 0.52 5.37 4.61
CA ALA A 68 -0.33 6.53 4.82
C ALA A 68 -1.79 6.23 4.45
N PHE A 69 -2.03 5.60 3.28
CA PHE A 69 -3.37 5.20 2.87
C PHE A 69 -3.97 4.12 3.79
N CYS A 70 -3.17 3.14 4.24
CA CYS A 70 -3.63 2.11 5.17
C CYS A 70 -4.06 2.74 6.50
N ARG A 71 -3.25 3.66 7.02
CA ARG A 71 -3.56 4.38 8.26
C ARG A 71 -4.84 5.19 8.12
N TRP A 72 -5.02 5.92 7.02
CA TRP A 72 -6.25 6.67 6.77
C TRP A 72 -7.48 5.76 6.70
N ARG A 73 -7.41 4.64 5.97
CA ARG A 73 -8.51 3.66 5.89
C ARG A 73 -8.82 3.02 7.23
N PHE A 74 -7.78 2.68 7.99
CA PHE A 74 -7.90 2.09 9.31
C PHE A 74 -8.69 3.01 10.26
N TYR A 75 -8.34 4.31 10.29
CA TYR A 75 -9.08 5.30 11.09
C TYR A 75 -10.49 5.57 10.58
N SER A 76 -10.76 5.39 9.28
CA SER A 76 -12.11 5.55 8.73
C SER A 76 -13.11 4.51 9.26
N LYS A 77 -12.67 3.42 9.91
CA LYS A 77 -13.49 2.29 10.42
C LYS A 77 -14.41 1.60 9.40
N LYS A 78 -14.43 2.05 8.14
CA LYS A 78 -15.21 1.47 7.03
C LYS A 78 -14.78 0.04 6.67
N TRP A 79 -13.63 -0.40 7.16
CA TRP A 79 -13.18 -1.77 7.03
C TRP A 79 -13.94 -2.74 7.95
N LEU A 80 -14.65 -2.23 8.96
CA LEU A 80 -15.39 -3.01 9.94
C LEU A 80 -16.79 -3.36 9.40
N ASN A 81 -16.85 -4.16 8.33
CA ASN A 81 -18.13 -4.63 7.82
C ASN A 81 -18.68 -5.75 8.71
N ASN A 82 -19.94 -5.60 9.14
CA ASN A 82 -20.61 -6.65 9.88
C ASN A 82 -21.06 -7.74 8.91
N LEU A 83 -20.31 -8.85 8.87
CA LEU A 83 -20.58 -10.00 8.00
C LEU A 83 -21.71 -10.90 8.52
N VAL A 84 -22.25 -10.62 9.71
CA VAL A 84 -23.23 -11.47 10.42
C VAL A 84 -24.68 -11.09 10.11
N HIS A 85 -24.93 -10.02 9.33
CA HIS A 85 -26.30 -9.56 9.04
C HIS A 85 -27.09 -10.48 8.08
N ASP A 86 -26.47 -11.56 7.57
CA ASP A 86 -27.08 -12.52 6.63
C ASP A 86 -27.46 -13.86 7.30
N LEU A 87 -27.53 -13.91 8.65
CA LEU A 87 -27.98 -15.08 9.44
C LEU A 87 -29.38 -14.88 10.01
#